data_AF-X1PPH9-F1
#
_entry.id   AF-X1PPH9-F1
#
_cell.length_a   1.000
_cell.length_b   1.000
_cell.length_c   1.000
_cell.angle_alpha   90.00
_cell.angle_beta   90.00
_cell.angle_gamma   90.00
#
_symmetry.space_group_name_H-M   'P 1'
#
loop_
_entity.id
_entity.type
_entity.pdbx_description
1 polymer ?
#
loop_
_entity_poly.entity_id
_entity_poly.type
_entity_poly.pdbx_seq_one_letter_code
_entity_poly.pdbx_strand_id
1 'polypeptide(L)'
;MPIIVSEFNQEVKQEFEHFAAEGTEIEVVNLAKGPASVESHYDEADATPDILSKVKEAEREGFDGVIVDCFGDVGVKAAREI
;
A
#
# COMPACT_ATOMS: atom_id res chain seq x y z
N MET A 1 1.03 -2.88 -1.11
CA MET A 1 2.38 -3.21 -0.62
C MET A 1 3.31 -2.00 -0.73
N PRO A 2 4.09 -1.68 0.31
CA PRO A 2 5.03 -0.55 0.35
C PRO A 2 6.36 -0.85 -0.39
N ILE A 3 6.37 -1.83 -1.30
CA ILE A 3 7.54 -2.39 -1.98
C ILE A 3 7.18 -2.78 -3.42
N ILE A 4 8.19 -2.98 -4.25
CA ILE A 4 8.03 -3.31 -5.68
C ILE A 4 7.76 -4.79 -5.97
N VAL A 5 8.00 -5.67 -5.00
CA VAL A 5 7.99 -7.13 -5.20
C VAL A 5 6.61 -7.73 -4.86
N SER A 6 6.11 -8.65 -5.67
CA SER A 6 4.71 -9.12 -5.64
C SER A 6 4.50 -10.49 -4.98
N GLU A 7 5.55 -11.10 -4.46
CA GLU A 7 5.57 -12.46 -3.92
C GLU A 7 4.59 -12.63 -2.75
N PHE A 8 4.34 -11.54 -2.01
CA PHE A 8 3.44 -11.53 -0.85
C PHE A 8 1.98 -11.24 -1.19
N ASN A 9 1.67 -10.77 -2.41
CA ASN A 9 0.35 -10.22 -2.73
C ASN A 9 -0.78 -11.21 -2.53
N GLN A 10 -0.57 -12.48 -2.87
CA GLN A 10 -1.61 -13.50 -2.74
C GLN A 10 -1.91 -13.81 -1.27
N GLU A 11 -0.88 -13.94 -0.44
CA GLU A 11 -1.03 -14.21 0.99
C GLU A 11 -1.72 -13.04 1.69
N VAL A 12 -1.26 -11.82 1.43
CA VAL A 12 -1.86 -10.58 1.91
C VAL A 12 -3.32 -10.49 1.49
N LYS A 13 -3.62 -10.70 0.20
CA LYS A 13 -5.00 -10.65 -0.29
C LYS A 13 -5.90 -11.65 0.44
N GLN A 14 -5.44 -12.89 0.61
CA GLN A 14 -6.19 -13.92 1.32
C GLN A 14 -6.45 -13.56 2.78
N GLU A 15 -5.46 -12.98 3.47
CA GLU A 15 -5.61 -12.53 4.87
C GLU A 15 -6.64 -11.41 4.98
N PHE A 16 -6.55 -10.37 4.15
CA PHE A 16 -7.50 -9.26 4.18
C PHE A 16 -8.92 -9.71 3.81
N GLU A 17 -9.09 -10.53 2.78
CA GLU A 17 -10.39 -11.09 2.39
C GLU A 17 -10.99 -11.98 3.49
N HIS A 18 -10.18 -12.69 4.27
CA HIS A 18 -10.66 -13.54 5.37
C HIS A 18 -11.36 -12.74 6.48
N PHE A 19 -10.89 -11.52 6.76
CA PHE A 19 -11.44 -10.64 7.80
C PHE A 19 -12.38 -9.55 7.26
N ALA A 20 -12.48 -9.41 5.94
CA ALA A 20 -13.35 -8.43 5.30
C ALA A 20 -14.83 -8.69 5.59
N ALA A 21 -15.62 -7.63 5.72
CA ALA A 21 -17.07 -7.74 5.83
C ALA A 21 -17.68 -8.14 4.47
N GLU A 22 -18.90 -8.68 4.50
CA GLU A 22 -19.63 -8.99 3.26
C GLU A 22 -19.81 -7.72 2.41
N GLY A 23 -19.44 -7.82 1.13
CA GLY A 23 -19.50 -6.70 0.18
C GLY A 23 -18.26 -5.80 0.15
N THR A 24 -17.25 -6.03 0.99
CA THR A 24 -15.95 -5.36 0.87
C THR A 24 -15.09 -6.04 -0.19
N GLU A 25 -14.64 -5.27 -1.18
CA GLU A 25 -13.70 -5.73 -2.21
C GLU A 25 -12.25 -5.34 -1.83
N ILE A 26 -11.30 -6.25 -2.03
CA ILE A 26 -9.89 -6.05 -1.70
C ILE A 26 -9.02 -6.13 -2.95
N GLU A 27 -8.27 -5.06 -3.21
CA GLU A 27 -7.24 -5.02 -4.23
C GLU A 27 -5.85 -4.81 -3.60
N VAL A 28 -4.88 -5.62 -4.05
CA VAL A 28 -3.49 -5.54 -3.61
C VAL A 28 -2.61 -5.07 -4.76
N VAL A 29 -1.98 -3.92 -4.60
CA VAL A 29 -1.07 -3.31 -5.57
C VAL A 29 0.33 -3.13 -4.98
N ASN A 30 1.33 -3.01 -5.86
CA ASN A 30 2.71 -2.70 -5.51
C ASN A 30 3.09 -1.29 -5.97
N LEU A 31 4.22 -0.82 -5.45
CA LEU A 31 4.88 0.36 -5.98
C LEU A 31 5.45 0.04 -7.37
N ALA A 32 5.38 0.99 -8.28
CA ALA A 32 6.09 0.97 -9.56
C ALA A 32 7.58 1.31 -9.39
N LYS A 33 7.94 2.07 -8.35
CA LYS A 33 9.32 2.45 -8.00
C LYS A 33 9.50 2.46 -6.48
N GLY A 34 10.68 2.06 -6.04
CA GLY A 34 11.07 2.05 -4.64
C GLY A 34 11.86 0.79 -4.27
N PRO A 35 11.98 0.51 -2.97
CA PRO A 35 12.77 -0.60 -2.48
C PRO A 35 12.06 -1.96 -2.67
N ALA A 36 12.85 -3.03 -2.70
CA ALA A 36 12.34 -4.40 -2.66
C ALA A 36 11.91 -4.83 -1.24
N SER A 37 12.48 -4.21 -0.22
CA SER A 37 12.17 -4.39 1.21
C SER A 37 12.41 -3.05 1.91
N VAL A 38 11.51 -2.63 2.81
CA VAL A 38 11.70 -1.40 3.60
C VAL A 38 12.42 -1.76 4.90
N GLU A 39 13.73 -1.43 4.99
CA GLU A 39 14.58 -1.84 6.12
C GLU A 39 15.31 -0.67 6.78
N SER A 40 15.08 0.55 6.29
CA SER A 40 15.73 1.76 6.76
C SER A 40 14.88 3.01 6.50
N HIS A 41 15.19 4.11 7.18
CA HIS A 41 14.58 5.41 6.90
C HIS A 41 14.83 5.91 5.47
N TYR A 42 15.91 5.45 4.83
CA TYR A 42 16.15 5.74 3.42
C TYR A 42 15.10 5.04 2.55
N ASP A 43 14.85 3.75 2.81
CA ASP A 43 13.85 2.97 2.06
C ASP A 43 12.44 3.54 2.26
N GLU A 44 12.11 3.99 3.49
CA GLU A 44 10.87 4.69 3.77
C GLU A 44 10.73 5.97 2.92
N ALA A 45 11.79 6.77 2.86
CA ALA A 45 11.81 8.00 2.07
C ALA A 45 11.75 7.73 0.56
N ASP A 46 12.38 6.66 0.08
CA ASP A 46 12.37 6.24 -1.33
C ASP A 46 11.01 5.68 -1.77
N ALA A 47 10.32 4.93 -0.90
CA ALA A 47 8.99 4.39 -1.14
C ALA A 47 7.88 5.45 -1.11
N THR A 48 8.03 6.47 -0.25
CA THR A 48 6.96 7.44 0.06
C THR A 48 6.36 8.12 -1.18
N PRO A 49 7.12 8.66 -2.16
CA PRO A 49 6.54 9.34 -3.32
C PRO A 49 5.57 8.47 -4.12
N ASP A 50 5.90 7.19 -4.30
CA ASP A 50 5.07 6.29 -5.10
C ASP A 50 3.86 5.76 -4.30
N ILE A 51 3.99 5.64 -2.97
CA ILE A 51 2.84 5.42 -2.07
C ILE A 51 1.82 6.56 -2.25
N LEU A 52 2.26 7.83 -2.25
CA LEU A 52 1.37 8.98 -2.44
C LEU A 52 0.73 8.99 -3.85
N SER A 53 1.48 8.56 -4.87
CA SER A 53 0.96 8.39 -6.22
C SER A 53 -0.15 7.34 -6.27
N LYS A 54 0.05 6.18 -5.62
CA LYS A 54 -0.92 5.08 -5.55
C LYS A 54 -2.17 5.46 -4.76
N VAL A 55 -2.05 6.22 -3.68
CA VAL A 55 -3.21 6.75 -2.93
C VAL A 55 -4.07 7.65 -3.82
N LYS A 56 -3.45 8.57 -4.57
CA LYS A 56 -4.18 9.42 -5.53
C LYS A 56 -4.76 8.65 -6.71
N GLU A 57 -4.17 7.53 -7.08
CA GLU A 57 -4.73 6.62 -8.09
C GLU A 57 -5.98 5.95 -7.56
N ALA A 58 -5.91 5.35 -6.37
CA ALA A 58 -7.05 4.71 -5.70
C ALA A 58 -8.23 5.70 -5.49
N GLU A 59 -7.95 6.93 -5.04
CA GLU A 59 -9.00 7.96 -4.91
C GLU A 59 -9.69 8.24 -6.25
N ARG A 60 -8.92 8.40 -7.35
CA ARG A 60 -9.47 8.65 -8.69
C ARG A 60 -10.27 7.47 -9.23
N GLU A 61 -9.91 6.25 -8.83
CA GLU A 61 -10.60 5.02 -9.20
C GLU A 61 -11.85 4.75 -8.34
N GLY A 62 -12.05 5.53 -7.28
CA GLY A 62 -13.24 5.49 -6.44
C GLY A 62 -13.15 4.53 -5.26
N PHE A 63 -11.94 4.16 -4.81
CA PHE A 63 -11.76 3.35 -3.60
C PHE A 63 -12.18 4.13 -2.35
N ASP A 64 -12.85 3.45 -1.42
CA ASP A 64 -13.30 4.04 -0.15
C ASP A 64 -12.18 4.20 0.89
N GLY A 65 -11.04 3.52 0.70
CA GLY A 65 -9.92 3.56 1.63
C GLY A 65 -8.67 2.85 1.10
N VAL A 66 -7.53 3.16 1.72
CA VAL A 66 -6.21 2.60 1.37
C VAL A 66 -5.51 2.11 2.63
N ILE A 67 -4.90 0.92 2.53
CA ILE A 67 -4.02 0.36 3.55
C ILE A 67 -2.59 0.34 3.01
N VAL A 68 -1.68 0.99 3.73
CA VAL A 68 -0.24 0.80 3.51
C VAL A 68 0.22 -0.33 4.41
N ASP A 69 0.34 -1.53 3.84
CA ASP A 69 0.71 -2.75 4.56
C ASP A 69 2.19 -2.75 4.97
N CYS A 70 2.52 -1.96 5.99
CA CYS A 70 3.85 -1.80 6.56
C CYS A 70 3.76 -1.53 8.05
N PHE A 71 4.56 -2.20 8.86
CA PHE A 71 4.59 -1.97 10.31
C PHE A 71 5.09 -0.56 10.71
N GLY A 72 5.80 0.12 9.80
CA GLY A 72 6.34 1.47 10.00
C GLY A 72 5.42 2.61 9.55
N ASP A 73 4.22 2.33 9.05
CA ASP A 73 3.28 3.35 8.53
C ASP A 73 3.90 4.30 7.49
N VAL A 74 4.72 3.76 6.59
CA VAL A 74 5.48 4.53 5.59
C VAL A 74 4.56 5.42 4.76
N GLY A 75 4.84 6.72 4.75
CA GLY A 75 4.07 7.69 3.96
C GLY A 75 2.63 7.94 4.42
N VAL A 76 2.10 7.22 5.43
CA VAL A 76 0.68 7.29 5.83
C VAL A 76 0.27 8.69 6.29
N LYS A 77 1.14 9.39 7.03
CA LYS A 77 0.83 10.76 7.47
C LYS A 77 0.66 11.72 6.29
N ALA A 78 1.57 11.67 5.33
CA ALA A 78 1.50 12.49 4.12
C ALA A 78 0.32 12.07 3.23
N ALA A 79 0.02 10.78 3.14
CA ALA A 79 -1.10 10.26 2.36
C ALA A 79 -2.46 10.78 2.86
N ARG A 80 -2.61 11.04 4.16
CA ARG A 80 -3.86 11.57 4.75
C ARG A 80 -4.11 13.05 4.45
N GLU A 81 -3.11 13.77 3.93
CA GLU A 81 -3.21 15.21 3.65
C GLU A 81 -3.63 15.53 2.21
N ILE A 82 -3.72 14.51 1.34
CA ILE A 82 -3.87 14.65 -0.11
C ILE A 82 -5.12 13.98 -0.65
#